data_AF-A0A926BP73-F1
#
_entry.id   AF-A0A926BP73-F1
#
_cell.length_a   1.000
_cell.length_b   1.000
_cell.length_c   1.000
_cell.angle_alpha   90.00
_cell.angle_beta   90.00
_cell.angle_gamma   90.00
#
_symmetry.space_group_name_H-M   'P 1'
#
loop_
_entity.id
_entity.type
_entity.pdbx_description
1 polymer ?
#
loop_
_entity_poly.entity_id
_entity_poly.type
_entity_poly.pdbx_seq_one_letter_code
_entity_poly.pdbx_strand_id
1 'polypeptide(L)'
;VTLCGLLFYRGAARFVTGDETKGFGDAKGFEGLQAAATGLIFGVPMPFVVLVVASLAVGVLLHRSVWGRHLFAIGRSEEAARYSGINTKAVLTTAYALCGLLAGIAGVLIAFYTNSISPNSHGNFYELYGIAAAVLGGCSLRGGEGSVWGILIGTALLQVLQNLVNLLGIPSSLNFAVMGAVILLGVTVDELVKRRSASRAKA
;
A
#
# COMPACT_ATOMS: atom_id res chain seq x y z
N VAL A 1 7.43 8.11 8.02
CA VAL A 1 6.52 8.10 9.19
C VAL A 1 7.27 7.40 10.31
N THR A 2 7.59 8.08 11.40
CA THR A 2 8.22 7.42 12.56
C THR A 2 7.17 6.57 13.27
N LEU A 3 7.57 5.45 13.86
CA LEU A 3 6.68 4.56 14.61
C LEU A 3 5.90 5.33 15.69
N CYS A 4 6.54 6.33 16.32
CA CYS A 4 5.88 7.30 17.22
C CYS A 4 4.71 8.04 16.57
N GLY A 5 4.88 8.59 15.36
CA GLY A 5 3.82 9.31 14.67
C GLY A 5 2.62 8.41 14.37
N LEU A 6 2.86 7.18 13.92
CA LEU A 6 1.80 6.20 13.67
C LEU A 6 1.00 5.88 14.94
N LEU A 7 1.70 5.64 16.06
CA LEU A 7 1.03 5.37 17.34
C LEU A 7 0.24 6.58 17.83
N PHE A 8 0.79 7.78 17.70
CA PHE A 8 0.12 9.02 18.09
C PHE A 8 -1.16 9.25 17.28
N TYR A 9 -1.08 9.21 15.93
CA TYR A 9 -2.26 9.43 15.08
C TYR A 9 -3.32 8.33 15.26
N ARG A 10 -2.91 7.07 15.41
CA ARG A 10 -3.84 5.97 15.68
C ARG A 10 -4.52 6.14 17.05
N GLY A 11 -3.75 6.49 18.09
CA GLY A 11 -4.29 6.76 19.43
C GLY A 11 -5.25 7.94 19.45
N ALA A 12 -4.88 9.05 18.79
CA ALA A 12 -5.73 10.23 18.66
C ALA A 12 -7.03 9.92 17.90
N ALA A 13 -6.95 9.18 16.79
CA ALA A 13 -8.12 8.77 16.04
C ALA A 13 -9.06 7.89 16.89
N ARG A 14 -8.51 6.91 17.62
CA ARG A 14 -9.28 6.04 18.53
C ARG A 14 -9.97 6.83 19.64
N PHE A 15 -9.24 7.77 20.26
CA PHE A 15 -9.78 8.64 21.30
C PHE A 15 -10.97 9.47 20.80
N VAL A 16 -10.85 10.08 19.60
CA VAL A 16 -11.95 10.85 18.99
C VAL A 16 -13.16 9.97 18.67
N THR A 17 -12.95 8.71 18.28
CA THR A 17 -14.03 7.78 17.95
C THR A 17 -14.67 7.10 19.15
N GLY A 18 -14.08 7.20 20.35
CA GLY A 18 -14.53 6.50 21.54
C GLY A 18 -14.31 4.98 21.51
N ASP A 19 -13.42 4.48 20.63
CA ASP A 19 -13.20 3.05 20.33
C ASP A 19 -14.47 2.25 19.92
N GLU A 20 -15.55 2.94 19.58
CA GLU A 20 -16.79 2.31 19.15
C GLU A 20 -16.80 2.04 17.63
N THR A 21 -17.36 0.89 17.26
CA THR A 21 -17.63 0.57 15.86
C THR A 21 -18.77 1.46 15.37
N LYS A 22 -18.49 2.32 14.39
CA LYS A 22 -19.50 3.19 13.78
C LYS A 22 -19.96 2.60 12.45
N GLY A 23 -21.26 2.30 12.36
CA GLY A 23 -21.94 1.91 11.12
C GLY A 23 -22.37 3.14 10.33
N PHE A 24 -22.30 3.07 9.00
CA PHE A 24 -22.72 4.16 8.11
C PHE A 24 -24.21 4.10 7.76
N GLY A 25 -24.94 3.08 8.22
CA GLY A 25 -26.40 2.95 8.07
C GLY A 25 -26.88 2.94 6.61
N ASP A 26 -28.14 3.33 6.38
CA ASP A 26 -28.60 3.75 5.06
C ASP A 26 -27.84 5.02 4.71
N ALA A 27 -26.86 4.96 3.81
CA ALA A 27 -25.98 6.07 3.44
C ALA A 27 -26.69 7.18 2.64
N LYS A 28 -27.86 7.64 3.11
CA LYS A 28 -28.65 8.74 2.56
C LYS A 28 -27.80 10.02 2.60
N GLY A 29 -27.28 10.40 1.44
CA GLY A 29 -26.37 11.53 1.24
C GLY A 29 -24.99 11.17 0.69
N PHE A 30 -24.57 9.90 0.76
CA PHE A 30 -23.28 9.42 0.22
C PHE A 30 -23.45 8.36 -0.87
N GLU A 31 -24.58 8.34 -1.55
CA GLU A 31 -24.92 7.35 -2.57
C GLU A 31 -23.84 7.22 -3.66
N GLY A 32 -23.17 8.33 -4.03
CA GLY A 32 -22.05 8.31 -4.96
C GLY A 32 -20.79 7.61 -4.41
N LEU A 33 -20.49 7.75 -3.11
CA LEU A 33 -19.37 7.06 -2.46
C LEU A 33 -19.71 5.58 -2.21
N GLN A 34 -20.95 5.29 -1.86
CA GLN A 34 -21.44 3.93 -1.73
C GLN A 34 -21.39 3.21 -3.08
N ALA A 35 -21.83 3.85 -4.17
CA ALA A 35 -21.68 3.33 -5.52
C ALA A 35 -20.21 3.16 -5.93
N ALA A 36 -19.31 4.04 -5.48
CA ALA A 36 -17.87 3.87 -5.70
C ALA A 36 -17.29 2.64 -4.96
N ALA A 37 -17.88 2.25 -3.83
CA ALA A 37 -17.40 1.14 -3.00
C ALA A 37 -18.07 -0.21 -3.30
N THR A 38 -19.38 -0.22 -3.61
CA THR A 38 -20.16 -1.45 -3.82
C THR A 38 -20.79 -1.55 -5.21
N GLY A 39 -20.70 -0.48 -6.01
CA GLY A 39 -21.24 -0.46 -7.36
C GLY A 39 -20.55 -1.44 -8.30
N LEU A 40 -21.33 -1.90 -9.28
CA LEU A 40 -20.88 -2.77 -10.37
C LEU A 40 -21.01 -2.01 -11.67
N ILE A 41 -19.91 -1.84 -12.39
CA ILE A 41 -19.90 -1.23 -13.72
C ILE A 41 -19.54 -2.34 -14.71
N PHE A 42 -20.44 -2.67 -15.64
CA PHE A 42 -20.25 -3.73 -16.64
C PHE A 42 -19.78 -5.08 -16.04
N GLY A 43 -20.27 -5.44 -14.84
CA GLY A 43 -19.91 -6.68 -14.14
C GLY A 43 -18.58 -6.64 -13.37
N VAL A 44 -17.86 -5.52 -13.38
CA VAL A 44 -16.61 -5.32 -12.63
C VAL A 44 -16.89 -4.54 -11.34
N PRO A 45 -16.38 -4.99 -10.18
CA PRO A 45 -16.49 -4.24 -8.94
C PRO A 45 -15.81 -2.86 -9.04
N MET A 46 -16.52 -1.81 -8.66
CA MET A 46 -16.00 -0.44 -8.72
C MET A 46 -14.68 -0.20 -7.96
N PRO A 47 -14.41 -0.84 -6.79
CA PRO A 47 -13.10 -0.76 -6.13
C PRO A 47 -11.93 -1.20 -7.02
N PHE A 48 -12.16 -2.18 -7.90
CA PHE A 48 -11.14 -2.63 -8.86
C PHE A 48 -10.88 -1.56 -9.93
N VAL A 49 -11.92 -0.88 -10.41
CA VAL A 49 -11.78 0.23 -11.36
C VAL A 49 -10.98 1.37 -10.75
N VAL A 50 -11.28 1.74 -9.50
CA VAL A 50 -10.52 2.78 -8.79
C VAL A 50 -9.06 2.40 -8.64
N LEU A 51 -8.77 1.13 -8.29
CA LEU A 51 -7.41 0.61 -8.21
C LEU A 51 -6.67 0.71 -9.55
N VAL A 52 -7.31 0.30 -10.65
CA VAL A 52 -6.70 0.36 -11.99
C VAL A 52 -6.44 1.82 -12.39
N VAL A 53 -7.40 2.71 -12.23
CA VAL A 53 -7.24 4.14 -12.55
C VAL A 53 -6.13 4.77 -11.71
N ALA A 54 -6.11 4.52 -10.40
CA ALA A 54 -5.07 5.03 -9.51
C ALA A 54 -3.68 4.47 -9.88
N SER A 55 -3.60 3.17 -10.19
CA SER A 55 -2.34 2.55 -10.62
C SER A 55 -1.84 3.10 -11.95
N LEU A 56 -2.73 3.41 -12.89
CA LEU A 56 -2.36 3.99 -14.17
C LEU A 56 -1.87 5.43 -13.98
N ALA A 57 -2.59 6.23 -13.18
CA ALA A 57 -2.22 7.59 -12.85
C ALA A 57 -0.84 7.65 -12.16
N VAL A 58 -0.63 6.84 -11.11
CA VAL A 58 0.66 6.74 -10.42
C VAL A 58 1.72 6.16 -11.35
N GLY A 59 1.39 5.17 -12.17
CA GLY A 59 2.30 4.55 -13.15
C GLY A 59 2.85 5.56 -14.14
N VAL A 60 1.99 6.40 -14.72
CA VAL A 60 2.38 7.49 -15.62
C VAL A 60 3.20 8.54 -14.88
N LEU A 61 2.76 8.91 -13.67
CA LEU A 61 3.46 9.91 -12.86
C LEU A 61 4.86 9.42 -12.45
N LEU A 62 5.03 8.14 -12.13
CA LEU A 62 6.33 7.57 -11.74
C LEU A 62 7.27 7.36 -12.94
N HIS A 63 6.76 6.83 -14.06
CA HIS A 63 7.62 6.39 -15.18
C HIS A 63 7.76 7.41 -16.31
N ARG A 64 6.77 8.30 -16.50
CA ARG A 64 6.80 9.30 -17.58
C ARG A 64 7.02 10.73 -17.13
N SER A 65 6.87 11.05 -15.84
CA SER A 65 7.08 12.43 -15.37
C SER A 65 8.53 12.73 -14.97
N VAL A 66 8.88 14.02 -15.02
CA VAL A 66 10.15 14.55 -14.48
C VAL A 66 10.24 14.32 -12.97
N TRP A 67 9.11 14.48 -12.26
CA TRP A 67 9.02 14.26 -10.82
C TRP A 67 9.38 12.81 -10.43
N GLY A 68 8.90 11.84 -11.20
CA GLY A 68 9.21 10.42 -10.98
C GLY A 68 10.70 10.12 -11.15
N ARG A 69 11.36 10.70 -12.16
CA ARG A 69 12.82 10.59 -12.35
C ARG A 69 13.60 11.18 -11.18
N HIS A 70 13.17 12.33 -10.65
CA HIS A 70 13.78 12.91 -9.45
C HIS A 70 13.59 12.00 -8.22
N LEU A 71 12.43 11.39 -8.07
CA LEU A 71 12.16 10.45 -6.98
C LEU A 71 13.08 9.21 -7.04
N PHE A 72 13.27 8.62 -8.22
CA PHE A 72 14.21 7.50 -8.40
C PHE A 72 15.66 7.92 -8.18
N ALA A 73 16.06 9.12 -8.58
CA ALA A 73 17.41 9.64 -8.34
C ALA A 73 17.69 9.81 -6.83
N ILE A 74 16.75 10.40 -6.10
CA ILE A 74 16.83 10.54 -4.63
C ILE A 74 16.93 9.17 -3.96
N GLY A 75 16.17 8.19 -4.45
CA GLY A 75 16.20 6.82 -3.94
C GLY A 75 17.55 6.11 -4.12
N ARG A 76 18.40 6.50 -5.09
CA ARG A 76 19.74 5.95 -5.26
C ARG A 76 20.78 6.64 -4.39
N SER A 77 20.72 7.97 -4.31
CA SER A 77 21.54 8.77 -3.41
C SER A 77 20.92 10.15 -3.24
N GLU A 78 20.42 10.45 -2.04
CA GLU A 78 19.85 11.75 -1.73
C GLU A 78 20.90 12.87 -1.82
N GLU A 79 22.12 12.61 -1.36
CA GLU A 79 23.20 13.59 -1.42
C GLU A 79 23.57 13.93 -2.87
N ALA A 80 23.72 12.92 -3.73
CA ALA A 80 24.04 13.14 -5.14
C ALA A 80 22.90 13.89 -5.87
N ALA A 81 21.64 13.55 -5.56
CA ALA A 81 20.48 14.26 -6.10
C ALA A 81 20.48 15.75 -5.68
N ARG A 82 20.82 16.03 -4.42
CA ARG A 82 20.92 17.41 -3.90
C ARG A 82 22.04 18.20 -4.57
N TYR A 83 23.22 17.60 -4.77
CA TYR A 83 24.31 18.25 -5.50
C TYR A 83 24.00 18.45 -6.99
N SER A 84 23.09 17.65 -7.56
CA SER A 84 22.61 17.80 -8.94
C SER A 84 21.51 18.87 -9.09
N GLY A 85 21.25 19.69 -8.06
CA GLY A 85 20.26 20.78 -8.09
C GLY A 85 18.81 20.33 -7.91
N ILE A 86 18.56 19.07 -7.53
CA ILE A 86 17.20 18.58 -7.27
C ILE A 86 16.78 19.03 -5.88
N ASN A 87 15.62 19.69 -5.77
CA ASN A 87 15.03 20.02 -4.47
C ASN A 87 14.45 18.76 -3.81
N THR A 88 15.32 18.01 -3.12
CA THR A 88 14.97 16.72 -2.50
C THR A 88 13.83 16.86 -1.49
N LYS A 89 13.81 17.95 -0.72
CA LYS A 89 12.77 18.23 0.27
C LYS A 89 11.39 18.33 -0.39
N ALA A 90 11.24 19.13 -1.45
CA ALA A 90 9.95 19.30 -2.12
C ALA A 90 9.45 18.00 -2.75
N VAL A 91 10.33 17.23 -3.39
CA VAL A 91 9.98 15.94 -4.00
C VAL A 91 9.55 14.93 -2.93
N LEU A 92 10.25 14.87 -1.79
CA LEU A 92 9.91 13.97 -0.70
C LEU A 92 8.59 14.36 -0.01
N THR A 93 8.37 15.65 0.25
CA THR A 93 7.11 16.14 0.84
C THR A 93 5.92 15.84 -0.06
N THR A 94 6.03 16.07 -1.37
CA THR A 94 4.95 15.76 -2.33
C THR A 94 4.71 14.25 -2.44
N ALA A 95 5.75 13.42 -2.36
CA ALA A 95 5.60 11.96 -2.36
C ALA A 95 4.83 11.46 -1.13
N TYR A 96 5.15 11.99 0.06
CA TYR A 96 4.41 11.65 1.28
C TYR A 96 2.97 12.17 1.26
N ALA A 97 2.73 13.36 0.72
CA ALA A 97 1.37 13.90 0.54
C ALA A 97 0.53 13.03 -0.40
N LEU A 98 1.10 12.58 -1.53
CA LEU A 98 0.44 11.68 -2.47
C LEU A 98 0.11 10.32 -1.83
N CYS A 99 1.05 9.77 -1.05
CA CYS A 99 0.82 8.53 -0.30
C CYS A 99 -0.34 8.67 0.71
N GLY A 100 -0.38 9.78 1.45
CA GLY A 100 -1.48 10.08 2.37
C GLY A 100 -2.83 10.23 1.67
N LEU A 101 -2.86 10.89 0.50
CA LEU A 101 -4.06 11.02 -0.32
C LEU A 101 -4.57 9.67 -0.81
N LEU A 102 -3.69 8.81 -1.34
CA LEU A 102 -4.06 7.47 -1.80
C LEU A 102 -4.53 6.58 -0.65
N ALA A 103 -3.88 6.65 0.51
CA ALA A 103 -4.29 5.94 1.71
C ALA A 103 -5.66 6.42 2.22
N GLY A 104 -5.93 7.73 2.15
CA GLY A 104 -7.24 8.31 2.48
C GLY A 104 -8.35 7.80 1.57
N ILE A 105 -8.12 7.79 0.25
CA ILE A 105 -9.08 7.24 -0.73
C ILE A 105 -9.34 5.76 -0.45
N ALA A 106 -8.30 4.96 -0.23
CA ALA A 106 -8.43 3.55 0.09
C ALA A 106 -9.19 3.32 1.41
N GLY A 107 -8.92 4.12 2.45
CA GLY A 107 -9.62 4.05 3.73
C GLY A 107 -11.11 4.36 3.61
N VAL A 108 -11.48 5.37 2.82
CA VAL A 108 -12.88 5.71 2.52
C VAL A 108 -13.55 4.56 1.75
N LEU A 109 -12.90 3.99 0.75
CA LEU A 109 -13.46 2.84 0.02
C LEU A 109 -13.74 1.65 0.93
N ILE A 110 -12.79 1.32 1.82
CA ILE A 110 -12.98 0.24 2.80
C ILE A 110 -14.18 0.56 3.71
N ALA A 111 -14.29 1.79 4.20
CA ALA A 111 -15.38 2.25 5.05
C ALA A 111 -16.78 1.94 4.49
N PHE A 112 -16.96 2.29 3.21
CA PHE A 112 -18.23 2.13 2.52
C PHE A 112 -18.45 0.70 2.03
N TYR A 113 -17.38 -0.04 1.74
CA TYR A 113 -17.44 -1.45 1.37
C TYR A 113 -17.95 -2.32 2.53
N THR A 114 -17.46 -2.08 3.76
CA THR A 114 -17.89 -2.82 4.96
C THR A 114 -19.11 -2.20 5.65
N ASN A 115 -19.58 -1.04 5.17
CA ASN A 115 -20.66 -0.22 5.75
C ASN A 115 -20.49 0.09 7.26
N SER A 116 -19.30 -0.16 7.80
CA SER A 116 -18.98 0.01 9.21
C SER A 116 -17.46 0.06 9.38
N ILE A 117 -16.99 0.87 10.32
CA ILE A 117 -15.58 0.91 10.70
C ILE A 117 -15.45 0.64 12.19
N SER A 118 -14.59 -0.31 12.52
CA SER A 118 -14.09 -0.49 13.89
C SER A 118 -12.67 0.09 13.99
N PRO A 119 -12.44 1.10 14.86
CA PRO A 119 -11.12 1.69 15.09
C PRO A 119 -10.07 0.68 15.60
N ASN A 120 -10.52 -0.44 16.18
CA ASN A 120 -9.62 -1.44 16.71
C ASN A 120 -9.02 -2.36 15.63
N SER A 121 -9.87 -2.79 14.69
CA SER A 121 -9.53 -3.83 13.71
C SER A 121 -9.22 -3.28 12.32
N HIS A 122 -9.90 -2.20 11.89
CA HIS A 122 -9.73 -1.67 10.53
C HIS A 122 -8.40 -0.93 10.38
N GLY A 123 -7.68 -1.24 9.30
CA GLY A 123 -6.38 -0.64 8.98
C GLY A 123 -5.22 -1.16 9.84
N ASN A 124 -5.42 -2.17 10.69
CA ASN A 124 -4.36 -2.74 11.51
C ASN A 124 -3.39 -3.55 10.66
N PHE A 125 -2.09 -3.25 10.72
CA PHE A 125 -1.01 -3.86 9.93
C PHE A 125 -1.06 -3.63 8.41
N TYR A 126 -1.99 -2.81 7.91
CA TYR A 126 -2.10 -2.52 6.48
C TYR A 126 -0.87 -1.77 5.96
N GLU A 127 -0.18 -1.05 6.85
CA GLU A 127 1.10 -0.41 6.57
C GLU A 127 2.17 -1.46 6.28
N LEU A 128 2.19 -2.54 7.07
CA LEU A 128 3.14 -3.64 6.91
C LEU A 128 2.82 -4.47 5.67
N TYR A 129 1.54 -4.75 5.40
CA TYR A 129 1.11 -5.42 4.17
C TYR A 129 1.42 -4.60 2.92
N GLY A 130 1.27 -3.28 2.98
CA GLY A 130 1.64 -2.37 1.89
C GLY A 130 3.13 -2.44 1.57
N ILE A 131 4.00 -2.41 2.60
CA ILE A 131 5.45 -2.58 2.43
C ILE A 131 5.76 -3.97 1.86
N ALA A 132 5.16 -5.03 2.42
CA ALA A 132 5.37 -6.40 1.97
C ALA A 132 4.96 -6.60 0.50
N ALA A 133 3.82 -6.06 0.09
CA ALA A 133 3.36 -6.11 -1.29
C ALA A 133 4.32 -5.39 -2.23
N ALA A 134 4.84 -4.23 -1.81
CA ALA A 134 5.80 -3.47 -2.62
C ALA A 134 7.11 -4.22 -2.80
N VAL A 135 7.65 -4.83 -1.73
CA VAL A 135 8.90 -5.62 -1.79
C VAL A 135 8.70 -6.87 -2.63
N LEU A 136 7.61 -7.61 -2.42
CA LEU A 136 7.29 -8.80 -3.20
C LEU A 136 7.02 -8.47 -4.68
N GLY A 137 6.49 -7.26 -4.93
CA GLY A 137 6.37 -6.68 -6.27
C GLY A 137 7.69 -6.19 -6.87
N GLY A 138 8.83 -6.39 -6.19
CA GLY A 138 10.15 -6.10 -6.72
C GLY A 138 10.69 -4.70 -6.42
N CYS A 139 10.01 -3.88 -5.60
CA CYS A 139 10.58 -2.61 -5.16
C CYS A 139 11.79 -2.82 -4.23
N SER A 140 12.82 -2.00 -4.40
CA SER A 140 14.01 -2.02 -3.55
C SER A 140 13.75 -1.30 -2.22
N LEU A 141 14.02 -1.98 -1.10
CA LEU A 141 14.03 -1.36 0.24
C LEU A 141 15.11 -0.27 0.38
N ARG A 142 16.17 -0.36 -0.42
CA ARG A 142 17.27 0.62 -0.43
C ARG A 142 16.95 1.82 -1.33
N GLY A 143 15.82 1.81 -2.03
CA GLY A 143 15.37 2.87 -2.91
C GLY A 143 15.93 2.79 -4.32
N GLY A 144 15.41 3.65 -5.20
CA GLY A 144 15.93 3.86 -6.55
C GLY A 144 15.45 2.89 -7.63
N GLU A 145 14.68 1.87 -7.25
CA GLU A 145 14.15 0.85 -8.16
C GLU A 145 12.75 0.38 -7.74
N GLY A 146 11.85 0.23 -8.70
CA GLY A 146 10.49 -0.24 -8.48
C GLY A 146 9.60 -0.03 -9.71
N SER A 147 8.53 -0.83 -9.83
CA SER A 147 7.54 -0.67 -10.87
C SER A 147 6.13 -0.82 -10.30
N VAL A 148 5.18 -0.03 -10.83
CA VAL A 148 3.79 -0.09 -10.36
C VAL A 148 3.14 -1.43 -10.73
N TRP A 149 3.49 -1.99 -11.88
CA TRP A 149 3.01 -3.31 -12.31
C TRP A 149 3.45 -4.43 -11.36
N GLY A 150 4.71 -4.40 -10.92
CA GLY A 150 5.20 -5.35 -9.93
C GLY A 150 4.45 -5.24 -8.61
N ILE A 151 4.21 -4.00 -8.12
CA ILE A 151 3.42 -3.76 -6.90
C ILE A 151 2.00 -4.33 -7.05
N LEU A 152 1.33 -4.14 -8.18
CA LEU A 152 -0.01 -4.70 -8.42
C LEU A 152 -0.01 -6.22 -8.28
N ILE A 153 0.96 -6.91 -8.91
CA ILE A 153 1.09 -8.37 -8.79
C ILE A 153 1.37 -8.77 -7.34
N GLY A 154 2.23 -8.03 -6.63
CA GLY A 154 2.54 -8.30 -5.23
C GLY A 154 1.33 -8.12 -4.31
N THR A 155 0.55 -7.06 -4.50
CA THR A 155 -0.70 -6.84 -3.76
C THR A 155 -1.74 -7.93 -4.04
N ALA A 156 -1.90 -8.32 -5.30
CA ALA A 156 -2.81 -9.40 -5.68
C ALA A 156 -2.39 -10.74 -5.06
N LEU A 157 -1.09 -11.03 -5.04
CA LEU A 157 -0.56 -12.25 -4.44
C LEU A 157 -0.84 -12.29 -2.93
N LEU A 158 -0.62 -11.19 -2.20
CA LEU A 158 -0.99 -11.14 -0.78
C LEU A 158 -2.50 -11.33 -0.55
N GLN A 159 -3.34 -10.76 -1.40
CA GLN A 159 -4.80 -10.93 -1.29
C GLN A 159 -5.23 -12.38 -1.54
N VAL A 160 -4.64 -13.04 -2.54
CA VAL A 160 -4.89 -14.46 -2.82
C VAL A 160 -4.43 -15.32 -1.65
N LEU A 161 -3.24 -15.07 -1.09
CA LEU A 161 -2.76 -15.78 0.10
C LEU A 161 -3.70 -15.63 1.29
N GLN A 162 -4.19 -14.41 1.56
CA GLN A 162 -5.13 -14.16 2.64
C GLN A 162 -6.43 -14.96 2.43
N ASN A 163 -6.95 -15.00 1.20
CA ASN A 163 -8.11 -15.82 0.84
C ASN A 163 -7.84 -17.32 1.02
N LEU A 164 -6.66 -17.82 0.63
CA LEU A 164 -6.29 -19.22 0.81
C LEU A 164 -6.23 -19.62 2.29
N VAL A 165 -5.61 -18.80 3.15
CA VAL A 165 -5.55 -19.05 4.61
C VAL A 165 -6.96 -19.11 5.20
N ASN A 166 -7.85 -18.22 4.76
CA ASN A 166 -9.25 -18.24 5.20
C ASN A 166 -10.00 -19.49 4.72
N LEU A 167 -9.80 -19.90 3.46
CA LEU A 167 -10.44 -21.10 2.90
C LEU A 167 -9.94 -22.40 3.53
N LEU A 168 -8.67 -22.45 3.95
CA LEU A 168 -8.07 -23.58 4.66
C LEU A 168 -8.57 -23.69 6.13
N GLY A 169 -9.45 -22.80 6.58
CA GLY A 169 -10.06 -22.85 7.90
C GLY A 169 -9.09 -22.56 9.04
N ILE A 170 -7.96 -21.89 8.75
CA ILE A 170 -6.98 -21.52 9.78
C ILE A 170 -7.62 -20.45 10.69
N PRO A 171 -7.52 -20.59 12.03
CA PRO A 171 -8.05 -19.60 12.96
C PRO A 171 -7.52 -18.20 12.63
N SER A 172 -8.39 -17.19 12.65
CA SER A 172 -8.05 -15.79 12.35
C SER A 172 -6.93 -15.24 13.23
N SER A 173 -6.80 -15.75 14.47
CA SER A 173 -5.69 -15.45 15.38
C SER A 173 -4.32 -15.84 14.83
N LEU A 174 -4.24 -16.91 14.03
CA LEU A 174 -3.00 -17.40 13.40
C LEU A 174 -2.78 -16.80 12.00
N ASN A 175 -3.76 -16.11 11.43
CA ASN A 175 -3.66 -15.54 10.09
C ASN A 175 -2.46 -14.58 9.97
N PHE A 176 -2.22 -13.76 11.00
CA PHE A 176 -1.06 -12.88 11.07
C PHE A 176 0.28 -13.62 11.09
N ALA A 177 0.37 -14.74 11.82
CA ALA A 177 1.58 -15.55 11.89
C ALA A 177 1.88 -16.22 10.54
N VAL A 178 0.85 -16.77 9.88
CA VAL A 178 0.99 -17.40 8.56
C VAL A 178 1.36 -16.37 7.50
N MET A 179 0.66 -15.24 7.44
CA MET A 179 1.01 -14.16 6.49
C MET A 179 2.43 -13.63 6.74
N GLY A 180 2.81 -13.40 7.99
CA GLY A 180 4.16 -12.97 8.36
C GLY A 180 5.23 -13.98 7.90
N ALA A 181 5.00 -15.27 8.13
CA ALA A 181 5.90 -16.33 7.68
C ALA A 181 6.03 -16.38 6.15
N VAL A 182 4.93 -16.26 5.42
CA VAL A 182 4.96 -16.28 3.94
C VAL A 182 5.66 -15.04 3.39
N ILE A 183 5.43 -13.86 3.96
CA ILE A 183 6.15 -12.64 3.57
C ILE A 183 7.65 -12.80 3.84
N LEU A 184 8.02 -13.31 5.02
CA LEU A 184 9.42 -13.50 5.42
C LEU A 184 10.12 -14.50 4.49
N LEU A 185 9.45 -15.59 4.13
CA LEU A 185 9.95 -16.54 3.12
C LEU A 185 10.06 -15.90 1.74
N GLY A 186 9.03 -15.17 1.30
CA GLY A 186 9.04 -14.50 0.00
C GLY A 186 10.17 -13.49 -0.14
N VAL A 187 10.37 -12.65 0.86
CA VAL A 187 11.43 -11.63 0.88
C VAL A 187 12.82 -12.27 1.02
N THR A 188 12.99 -13.29 1.85
CA THR A 188 14.29 -13.97 1.99
C THR A 188 14.69 -14.66 0.69
N VAL A 189 13.75 -15.29 -0.01
CA VAL A 189 13.99 -15.88 -1.33
C VAL A 189 14.32 -14.79 -2.36
N ASP A 190 13.56 -13.70 -2.43
CA ASP A 190 13.82 -12.59 -3.38
C ASP A 190 15.21 -11.98 -3.16
N GLU A 191 15.58 -11.71 -1.90
CA GLU A 191 16.88 -11.16 -1.53
C GLU A 191 18.03 -12.14 -1.87
N LEU A 192 17.84 -13.45 -1.62
CA LEU A 192 18.81 -14.49 -1.99
C LEU A 192 18.99 -14.60 -3.51
N VAL A 193 17.90 -14.52 -4.27
CA VAL A 193 17.91 -14.57 -5.74
C VAL A 193 18.64 -13.34 -6.30
N LYS A 194 18.33 -12.14 -5.80
CA LYS A 194 19.01 -10.88 -6.19
C LYS A 194 20.51 -10.89 -5.85
N ARG A 195 20.89 -11.42 -4.68
CA ARG A 195 22.31 -11.57 -4.31
C ARG A 195 23.04 -12.54 -5.24
N ARG A 196 22.40 -13.64 -5.63
CA ARG A 196 22.98 -14.60 -6.59
C ARG A 196 23.11 -14.01 -8.00
N SER A 197 22.13 -13.25 -8.48
CA SER A 197 22.24 -12.59 -9.79
C SER A 197 23.31 -11.50 -9.79
N ALA A 198 23.45 -10.73 -8.72
CA ALA A 198 24.51 -9.73 -8.58
C ALA A 198 25.92 -10.36 -8.51
N SER A 199 26.04 -11.54 -7.91
CA SER A 199 27.30 -12.32 -7.89
C SER A 199 27.66 -12.84 -9.29
N ARG A 200 26.68 -13.35 -10.05
CA ARG A 200 26.88 -13.80 -11.44
C ARG A 200 27.24 -12.69 -12.43
N ALA A 201 26.81 -11.45 -12.19
CA ALA A 201 27.14 -10.32 -13.06
C ALA A 201 28.59 -9.80 -12.87
N LYS A 202 29.30 -10.27 -11.83
CA LYS A 202 30.69 -9.91 -11.54
C LYS A 202 31.71 -11.00 -11.93
N ALA A 203 31.26 -12.18 -12.32
CA ALA A 203 32.09 -13.30 -12.80
C ALA A 203 32.08 -13.35 -14.32
#